data_AF-A0A7V9KWN6-F1
#
_entry.id   AF-A0A7V9KWN6-F1
#
_cell.length_a   1.000
_cell.length_b   1.000
_cell.length_c   1.000
_cell.angle_alpha   90.00
_cell.angle_beta   90.00
_cell.angle_gamma   90.00
#
_symmetry.space_group_name_H-M   'P 1'
#
loop_
_entity.id
_entity.type
_entity.pdbx_description
1 polymer ?
#
loop_
_entity_poly.entity_id
_entity_poly.type
_entity_poly.pdbx_seq_one_letter_code
_entity_poly.pdbx_strand_id
1 'polypeptide(L)'
;MAHPTGTPATRGGGDGDLIEKFQPSAGRWFGVVGIGVLCVLAVLLVADDRSAATVATAVGFVLFALTMWVSMVRPTVHAYTDHLLVRNLVSDVVVPWHLIRDAEVRQTLRVYSRDRVVNAVAVGRTVRQQVRASRPGLGVGTSFGMGRSQAALGPVRTAETQHSVAYQDFVAERIMLLAGLQKEASRHHPSVVRRWAYVEIAALIGVAVAFVIVLVIANR
;
A
#
# COMPACT_ATOMS: atom_id res chain seq x y z
N MET A 1 -20.13 -42.14 -2.22
CA MET A 1 -19.32 -41.68 -3.36
C MET A 1 -19.40 -40.17 -3.40
N ALA A 2 -18.39 -39.50 -2.82
CA ALA A 2 -18.37 -38.04 -2.69
C ALA A 2 -17.50 -37.44 -3.80
N HIS A 3 -18.11 -36.52 -4.56
CA HIS A 3 -17.51 -35.69 -5.59
C HIS A 3 -16.58 -34.65 -4.93
N PRO A 4 -15.28 -34.56 -5.27
CA PRO A 4 -14.47 -33.42 -4.87
C PRO A 4 -14.80 -32.24 -5.80
N THR A 5 -15.45 -31.22 -5.24
CA THR A 5 -15.66 -29.93 -5.89
C THR A 5 -14.33 -29.21 -6.01
N GLY A 6 -13.75 -29.22 -7.21
CA GLY A 6 -12.62 -28.38 -7.57
C GLY A 6 -13.04 -26.91 -7.57
N THR A 7 -12.43 -26.12 -6.69
CA THR A 7 -12.54 -24.66 -6.68
C THR A 7 -11.91 -24.11 -7.97
N PRO A 8 -12.58 -23.22 -8.71
CA PRO A 8 -12.10 -22.74 -10.00
C PRO A 8 -10.88 -21.84 -9.82
N ALA A 9 -9.82 -22.19 -10.56
CA ALA A 9 -8.59 -21.44 -10.70
C ALA A 9 -8.86 -20.02 -11.22
N THR A 10 -8.52 -19.01 -10.42
CA THR A 10 -8.44 -17.63 -10.89
C THR A 10 -7.05 -17.38 -11.49
N ARG A 11 -7.05 -17.17 -12.81
CA ARG A 11 -5.89 -16.89 -13.67
C ARG A 11 -5.06 -15.69 -13.20
N GLY A 12 -3.74 -15.91 -13.13
CA GLY A 12 -2.78 -15.01 -13.77
C GLY A 12 -1.77 -14.32 -12.84
N GLY A 13 -0.64 -14.99 -12.55
CA GLY A 13 0.61 -14.25 -12.31
C GLY A 13 1.69 -14.85 -11.40
N GLY A 14 1.48 -15.98 -10.74
CA GLY A 14 2.47 -16.59 -9.85
C GLY A 14 1.97 -17.93 -9.33
N ASP A 15 2.35 -19.02 -10.01
CA ASP A 15 1.98 -20.40 -9.66
C ASP A 15 2.85 -20.93 -8.51
N GLY A 16 2.82 -20.24 -7.37
CA GLY A 16 3.37 -20.68 -6.10
C GLY A 16 2.27 -20.77 -5.07
N ASP A 17 2.38 -21.68 -4.10
CA ASP A 17 1.42 -21.72 -3.00
C ASP A 17 1.59 -20.46 -2.14
N LEU A 18 0.47 -19.83 -1.80
CA LEU A 18 0.49 -18.57 -1.05
C LEU A 18 0.81 -18.91 0.42
N ILE A 19 2.00 -18.53 0.87
CA ILE A 19 2.40 -18.74 2.26
C ILE A 19 1.73 -17.70 3.17
N GLU A 20 1.90 -16.42 2.84
CA GLU A 20 1.54 -15.35 3.75
C GLU A 20 1.20 -14.05 3.01
N LYS A 21 0.20 -13.33 3.54
CA LYS A 21 -0.15 -11.98 3.07
C LYS A 21 0.20 -10.98 4.17
N PHE A 22 1.10 -10.04 3.86
CA PHE A 22 1.40 -8.95 4.78
C PHE A 22 0.31 -7.88 4.70
N GLN A 23 -0.21 -7.48 5.86
CA GLN A 23 -1.28 -6.49 5.96
C GLN A 23 -0.75 -5.11 5.54
N PRO A 24 -1.46 -4.38 4.66
CA PRO A 24 -1.09 -3.00 4.33
C PRO A 24 -1.12 -2.10 5.57
N SER A 25 -0.13 -1.21 5.70
CA SER A 25 -0.08 -0.25 6.80
C SER A 25 -1.29 0.69 6.76
N ALA A 26 -2.17 0.56 7.76
CA ALA A 26 -3.32 1.41 8.11
C ALA A 26 -3.65 2.54 7.11
N GLY A 27 -4.57 2.27 6.18
CA GLY A 27 -5.01 3.25 5.17
C GLY A 27 -6.06 2.70 4.20
N ARG A 28 -6.06 1.38 3.99
CA ARG A 28 -7.00 0.71 3.07
C ARG A 28 -8.47 0.91 3.45
N TRP A 29 -8.80 0.90 4.74
CA TRP A 29 -10.17 1.13 5.19
C TRP A 29 -10.66 2.54 4.84
N PHE A 30 -9.87 3.57 5.17
CA PHE A 30 -10.17 4.95 4.76
C PHE A 30 -10.27 5.08 3.23
N GLY A 31 -9.39 4.37 2.50
CA GLY A 31 -9.46 4.18 1.05
C GLY A 31 -10.82 3.69 0.55
N VAL A 32 -11.28 2.55 1.07
CA VAL A 32 -12.55 1.93 0.66
C VAL A 32 -13.75 2.80 1.03
N VAL A 33 -13.76 3.37 2.24
CA VAL A 33 -14.85 4.25 2.69
C VAL A 33 -14.92 5.51 1.81
N GLY A 34 -13.79 6.17 1.56
CA GLY A 34 -13.76 7.36 0.72
C GLY A 34 -14.20 7.10 -0.72
N ILE A 35 -13.79 5.97 -1.31
CA ILE A 35 -14.26 5.53 -2.63
C ILE A 35 -15.79 5.37 -2.62
N GLY A 36 -16.35 4.70 -1.61
CA GLY A 36 -17.79 4.52 -1.49
C GLY A 36 -18.53 5.85 -1.44
N VAL A 37 -18.06 6.81 -0.63
CA VAL A 37 -18.65 8.15 -0.53
C VAL A 37 -18.60 8.89 -1.88
N LEU A 38 -17.45 8.87 -2.57
CA LEU A 38 -17.30 9.54 -3.87
C LEU A 38 -18.20 8.94 -4.94
N CYS A 39 -18.36 7.61 -4.97
CA CYS A 39 -19.28 6.95 -5.88
C CYS A 39 -20.74 7.33 -5.62
N VAL A 40 -21.15 7.38 -4.34
CA VAL A 40 -22.51 7.82 -3.97
C VAL A 40 -22.73 9.27 -4.39
N LEU A 41 -21.78 10.16 -4.10
CA LEU A 41 -21.87 11.56 -4.50
C LEU A 41 -21.97 11.71 -6.02
N ALA A 42 -21.15 10.98 -6.79
CA ALA A 42 -21.21 11.02 -8.26
C ALA A 42 -22.58 10.59 -8.80
N VAL A 43 -23.18 9.53 -8.23
CA VAL A 43 -24.50 9.05 -8.63
C VAL A 43 -25.60 10.06 -8.28
N LEU A 44 -25.59 10.59 -7.05
CA LEU A 44 -26.57 11.59 -6.61
C LEU A 44 -26.52 12.84 -7.48
N LEU A 45 -25.31 13.30 -7.81
CA LEU A 45 -25.09 14.50 -8.61
C LEU A 45 -25.69 14.34 -10.02
N VAL A 46 -25.44 13.19 -10.67
CA VAL A 46 -25.98 12.88 -12.02
C VAL A 46 -27.48 12.58 -12.01
N ALA A 47 -28.03 12.15 -10.87
CA ALA A 47 -29.45 11.91 -10.71
C ALA A 47 -30.26 13.21 -10.53
N ASP A 48 -29.66 14.22 -9.88
CA ASP A 48 -30.28 15.52 -9.61
C ASP A 48 -30.30 16.40 -10.86
N ASP A 49 -29.16 16.52 -11.54
CA ASP A 49 -29.03 17.32 -12.76
C ASP A 49 -28.05 16.68 -13.75
N ARG A 50 -28.27 16.92 -15.04
CA ARG A 50 -27.43 16.40 -16.13
C ARG A 50 -26.74 17.51 -16.93
N SER A 51 -26.63 18.70 -16.37
CA SER A 51 -25.81 19.75 -16.98
C SER A 51 -24.36 19.28 -17.14
N ALA A 52 -23.67 19.85 -18.14
CA ALA A 52 -22.28 19.50 -18.43
C ALA A 52 -21.35 19.73 -17.22
N ALA A 53 -21.62 20.76 -16.40
CA ALA A 53 -20.88 21.03 -15.17
C ALA A 53 -21.07 19.93 -14.11
N THR A 54 -22.30 19.44 -13.97
CA THR A 54 -22.64 18.34 -13.07
C THR A 54 -21.94 17.04 -13.51
N VAL A 55 -21.99 16.73 -14.81
CA VAL A 55 -21.27 15.56 -15.36
C VAL A 55 -19.75 15.70 -15.18
N ALA A 56 -19.17 16.90 -15.38
CA ALA A 56 -17.74 17.14 -15.16
C ALA A 56 -17.33 16.82 -13.72
N THR A 57 -18.12 17.30 -12.75
CA THR A 57 -17.89 17.08 -11.32
C THR A 57 -17.97 15.60 -10.96
N ALA A 58 -18.98 14.89 -11.48
CA ALA A 58 -19.13 13.45 -11.25
C ALA A 58 -17.96 12.64 -11.81
N VAL A 59 -17.48 12.95 -13.03
CA VAL A 59 -16.29 12.31 -13.60
C VAL A 59 -15.04 12.63 -12.78
N GLY A 60 -14.94 13.84 -12.23
CA GLY A 60 -13.89 14.23 -11.29
C GLY A 60 -13.86 13.35 -10.03
N PHE A 61 -15.04 13.05 -9.44
CA PHE A 61 -15.14 12.13 -8.31
C PHE A 61 -14.70 10.71 -8.67
N VAL A 62 -15.07 10.22 -9.87
CA VAL A 62 -14.62 8.91 -10.34
C VAL A 62 -13.09 8.87 -10.51
N LEU A 63 -12.50 9.91 -11.08
CA LEU A 63 -11.05 10.03 -11.22
C LEU A 63 -10.34 10.03 -9.86
N PHE A 64 -10.88 10.78 -8.89
CA PHE A 64 -10.33 10.84 -7.54
C PHE A 64 -10.47 9.50 -6.81
N ALA A 65 -11.62 8.83 -6.92
CA ALA A 65 -11.84 7.49 -6.38
C ALA A 65 -10.87 6.46 -6.97
N LEU A 66 -10.62 6.50 -8.28
CA LEU A 66 -9.67 5.62 -8.94
C LEU A 66 -8.22 5.88 -8.48
N THR A 67 -7.85 7.15 -8.31
CA THR A 67 -6.53 7.54 -7.78
C THR A 67 -6.36 7.05 -6.34
N MET A 68 -7.41 7.15 -5.52
CA MET A 68 -7.46 6.66 -4.16
C MET A 68 -7.35 5.12 -4.10
N TRP A 69 -8.03 4.41 -5.00
CA TRP A 69 -7.90 2.96 -5.14
C TRP A 69 -6.46 2.53 -5.45
N VAL A 70 -5.87 3.14 -6.48
CA VAL A 70 -4.51 2.80 -6.94
C VAL A 70 -3.46 3.13 -5.87
N SER A 71 -3.65 4.20 -5.10
CA SER A 71 -2.70 4.64 -4.07
C SER A 71 -2.87 3.94 -2.72
N MET A 72 -4.10 3.61 -2.30
CA MET A 72 -4.37 3.12 -0.94
C MET A 72 -4.82 1.65 -0.88
N VAL A 73 -5.41 1.11 -1.94
CA VAL A 73 -6.03 -0.23 -1.91
C VAL A 73 -5.22 -1.26 -2.70
N ARG A 74 -4.66 -0.85 -3.85
CA ARG A 74 -3.85 -1.72 -4.71
C ARG A 74 -2.53 -2.18 -4.09
N PRO A 75 -1.76 -1.34 -3.36
CA PRO A 75 -0.45 -1.76 -2.90
C PRO A 75 -0.55 -2.91 -1.90
N THR A 76 0.07 -4.05 -2.22
CA THR A 76 0.08 -5.26 -1.37
C THR A 76 1.41 -6.00 -1.49
N VAL A 77 1.83 -6.68 -0.42
CA VAL A 77 2.97 -7.60 -0.45
C VAL A 77 2.48 -9.01 -0.11
N HIS A 78 2.74 -9.96 -1.01
CA HIS A 78 2.41 -11.36 -0.82
C HIS A 78 3.68 -12.22 -0.88
N ALA A 79 3.81 -13.13 0.08
CA ALA A 79 4.84 -14.15 0.08
C ALA A 79 4.28 -15.44 -0.54
N TYR A 80 4.82 -15.84 -1.68
CA TYR A 80 4.57 -17.14 -2.31
C TYR A 80 5.74 -18.08 -1.99
N THR A 81 5.57 -19.38 -2.25
CA THR A 81 6.62 -20.38 -2.00
C THR A 81 7.92 -20.09 -2.75
N ASP A 82 7.81 -19.65 -4.00
CA ASP A 82 8.90 -19.45 -4.94
C ASP A 82 9.38 -18.00 -5.00
N HIS A 83 8.52 -17.03 -4.70
CA HIS A 83 8.86 -15.62 -4.79
C HIS A 83 8.10 -14.71 -3.81
N LEU A 84 8.64 -13.52 -3.61
CA LEU A 84 7.98 -12.39 -2.98
C LEU A 84 7.34 -11.51 -4.06
N LEU A 85 6.02 -11.35 -4.03
CA LEU A 85 5.29 -10.45 -4.93
C LEU A 85 5.05 -9.11 -4.24
N VAL A 86 5.63 -8.05 -4.81
CA VAL A 86 5.44 -6.67 -4.38
C VAL A 86 4.58 -5.95 -5.40
N ARG A 87 3.31 -5.67 -5.06
CA ARG A 87 2.42 -4.84 -5.89
C ARG A 87 2.53 -3.38 -5.46
N ASN A 88 2.96 -2.53 -6.39
CA ASN A 88 2.99 -1.08 -6.22
C ASN A 88 1.79 -0.42 -6.94
N LEU A 89 1.80 0.90 -7.12
CA LEU A 89 0.68 1.62 -7.74
C LEU A 89 0.49 1.24 -9.23
N VAL A 90 1.59 1.17 -9.98
CA VAL A 90 1.57 0.99 -11.44
C VAL A 90 2.40 -0.19 -11.93
N SER A 91 3.02 -0.93 -11.01
CA SER A 91 3.86 -2.07 -11.37
C SER A 91 3.88 -3.11 -10.27
N ASP A 92 4.00 -4.35 -10.70
CA ASP A 92 4.12 -5.51 -9.84
C ASP A 92 5.53 -6.08 -10.03
N VAL A 93 6.23 -6.34 -8.92
CA VAL A 93 7.61 -6.82 -8.92
C VAL A 93 7.65 -8.19 -8.25
N VAL A 94 8.17 -9.17 -8.96
CA VAL A 94 8.38 -10.54 -8.50
C VAL A 94 9.85 -10.69 -8.13
N VAL A 95 10.12 -10.92 -6.85
CA VAL A 95 11.48 -11.08 -6.30
C VAL A 95 11.67 -12.52 -5.82
N PRO A 96 12.46 -13.35 -6.51
CA PRO A 96 12.80 -14.69 -6.04
C PRO A 96 13.53 -14.64 -4.69
N TRP A 97 13.19 -15.55 -3.77
CA TRP A 97 13.74 -15.56 -2.40
C TRP A 97 15.27 -15.63 -2.33
N HIS A 98 15.92 -16.44 -3.18
CA HIS A 98 17.38 -16.59 -3.22
C HIS A 98 18.13 -15.34 -3.67
N LEU A 99 17.43 -14.39 -4.31
CA LEU A 99 18.02 -13.11 -4.72
C LEU A 99 17.89 -12.05 -3.63
N ILE A 100 17.11 -12.29 -2.58
CA ILE A 100 16.94 -11.36 -1.45
C ILE A 100 18.17 -11.48 -0.54
N ARG A 101 18.81 -10.33 -0.27
CA ARG A 101 19.98 -10.23 0.60
C ARG A 101 19.65 -9.62 1.94
N ASP A 102 18.77 -8.63 1.94
CA ASP A 102 18.39 -7.87 3.12
C ASP A 102 17.00 -7.25 2.91
N ALA A 103 16.31 -6.97 4.01
CA ALA A 103 15.01 -6.32 4.02
C ALA A 103 14.93 -5.36 5.20
N GLU A 104 14.63 -4.09 4.93
CA GLU A 104 14.45 -3.07 5.97
C GLU A 104 13.15 -2.29 5.76
N VAL A 105 12.50 -1.88 6.85
CA VAL A 105 11.32 -0.99 6.79
C VAL A 105 11.70 0.39 7.31
N ARG A 106 11.97 1.33 6.39
CA ARG A 106 12.19 2.74 6.70
C ARG A 106 10.90 3.53 6.50
N GLN A 107 10.81 4.28 5.39
CA GLN A 107 9.58 4.94 4.99
C GLN A 107 8.65 3.98 4.26
N THR A 108 9.26 3.09 3.47
CA THR A 108 8.65 1.95 2.78
C THR A 108 9.55 0.73 2.99
N LEU A 109 9.00 -0.47 2.85
CA LEU A 109 9.75 -1.70 2.88
C LEU A 109 10.69 -1.72 1.67
N ARG A 110 11.99 -1.83 1.93
CA ARG A 110 13.04 -1.96 0.91
C ARG A 110 13.56 -3.38 0.96
N VAL A 111 13.39 -4.08 -0.16
CA VAL A 111 13.96 -5.41 -0.35
C VAL A 111 15.20 -5.26 -1.21
N TYR A 112 16.35 -5.53 -0.62
CA TYR A 112 17.63 -5.51 -1.32
C TYR A 112 17.80 -6.83 -2.04
N SER A 113 17.77 -6.77 -3.37
CA SER A 113 18.11 -7.90 -4.23
C SER A 113 19.56 -7.76 -4.71
N ARG A 114 20.15 -8.87 -5.19
CA ARG A 114 21.49 -8.90 -5.81
C ARG A 114 21.69 -7.78 -6.84
N ASP A 115 20.67 -7.52 -7.65
CA ASP A 115 20.79 -6.66 -8.83
C ASP A 115 20.10 -5.30 -8.67
N ARG A 116 19.18 -5.16 -7.71
CA ARG A 116 18.41 -3.92 -7.50
C ARG A 116 17.73 -3.82 -6.14
N VAL A 117 17.38 -2.60 -5.77
CA VAL A 117 16.53 -2.32 -4.60
C VAL A 117 15.08 -2.24 -5.04
N VAL A 118 14.21 -3.05 -4.42
CA VAL A 118 12.76 -3.04 -4.68
C VAL A 118 12.06 -2.34 -3.52
N ASN A 119 11.40 -1.22 -3.79
CA ASN A 119 10.58 -0.51 -2.81
C ASN A 119 9.15 -1.04 -2.86
N ALA A 120 8.63 -1.50 -1.73
CA ALA A 120 7.26 -1.93 -1.54
C ALA A 120 6.48 -0.83 -0.82
N VAL A 121 5.68 -0.08 -1.57
CA VAL A 121 4.91 1.07 -1.06
C VAL A 121 3.78 0.63 -0.11
N ALA A 122 3.37 -0.63 -0.19
CA ALA A 122 2.30 -1.22 0.60
C ALA A 122 2.60 -1.35 2.10
N VAL A 123 3.86 -1.50 2.46
CA VAL A 123 4.31 -1.66 3.85
C VAL A 123 5.25 -0.51 4.13
N GLY A 124 4.80 0.49 4.88
CA GLY A 124 5.61 1.66 5.19
C GLY A 124 5.25 2.30 6.52
N ARG A 125 6.11 3.19 6.99
CA ARG A 125 5.79 4.09 8.10
C ARG A 125 4.84 5.15 7.56
N THR A 126 3.63 5.23 8.11
CA THR A 126 2.70 6.31 7.76
C THR A 126 3.38 7.66 8.02
N VAL A 127 3.07 8.69 7.21
CA VAL A 127 3.65 10.05 7.38
C VAL A 127 3.41 10.57 8.81
N ARG A 128 2.28 10.22 9.43
CA ARG A 128 1.99 10.52 10.84
C ARG A 128 2.96 9.81 11.81
N GLN A 129 3.35 8.57 11.57
CA GLN A 129 4.35 7.86 12.35
C GLN A 129 5.76 8.41 12.14
N GLN A 130 6.11 8.82 10.91
CA GLN A 130 7.41 9.45 10.63
C GLN A 130 7.54 10.82 11.28
N VAL A 131 6.54 11.71 11.13
CA VAL A 131 6.54 13.04 11.76
C VAL A 131 6.54 12.93 13.30
N ARG A 132 5.90 11.90 13.87
CA ARG A 132 5.91 11.67 15.32
C ARG A 132 7.21 11.02 15.82
N ALA A 133 7.88 10.22 15.00
CA ALA A 133 9.21 9.65 15.30
C ALA A 133 10.34 10.67 15.12
N SER A 134 10.17 11.66 14.23
CA SER A 134 11.16 12.71 13.92
C SER A 134 11.06 13.95 14.82
N ARG A 135 10.29 13.92 15.92
CA ARG A 135 10.32 14.97 16.95
C ARG A 135 11.18 14.52 18.16
N PRO A 136 12.52 14.65 18.13
CA PRO A 136 13.28 14.81 19.36
C PRO A 136 12.85 16.14 20.00
N GLY A 137 12.61 16.12 21.32
CA GLY A 137 11.81 17.12 22.03
C GLY A 137 12.12 18.58 21.71
N LEU A 138 11.11 19.30 21.21
CA LEU A 138 11.07 20.75 21.31
C LEU A 138 10.10 21.10 22.44
N GLY A 139 10.69 21.63 23.52
CA GLY A 139 10.00 22.08 24.71
C GLY A 139 9.01 23.20 24.41
N VAL A 140 7.82 23.05 24.96
CA VAL A 140 6.93 24.17 25.26
C VAL A 140 6.80 24.20 26.77
N GLY A 141 7.64 25.05 27.36
CA GLY A 141 7.68 25.31 28.80
C GLY A 141 7.75 26.81 29.03
N THR A 142 6.66 27.53 28.79
CA THR A 142 6.40 28.78 29.51
C THR A 142 5.81 28.42 30.86
N SER A 143 6.65 28.33 31.90
CA SER A 143 6.26 28.55 33.30
C SER A 143 7.49 28.57 34.19
N PHE A 144 7.66 29.70 34.87
CA PHE A 144 8.48 29.89 36.07
C PHE A 144 8.33 28.73 37.07
N GLY A 145 9.41 28.36 37.75
CA GLY A 145 9.29 27.50 38.94
C GLY A 145 10.55 26.73 39.32
N MET A 146 11.28 27.29 40.29
CA MET A 146 12.28 26.63 41.15
C MET A 146 11.76 25.28 41.68
N GLY A 147 12.54 24.19 41.64
CA GLY A 147 12.18 22.98 42.41
C GLY A 147 12.86 21.69 41.97
N ARG A 148 13.64 21.12 42.88
CA ARG A 148 14.39 19.86 42.79
C ARG A 148 13.51 18.60 42.58
N SER A 149 14.09 17.64 41.87
CA SER A 149 14.05 16.17 42.10
C SER A 149 12.69 15.46 42.13
N GLN A 150 12.40 14.63 41.11
CA GLN A 150 12.25 13.16 41.25
C GLN A 150 11.64 12.50 40.00
N ALA A 151 12.12 11.28 39.76
CA ALA A 151 11.41 10.15 39.16
C ALA A 151 10.98 10.22 37.68
N ALA A 152 11.81 9.57 36.86
CA ALA A 152 11.41 8.56 35.87
C ALA A 152 9.91 8.44 35.54
N LEU A 153 9.45 9.24 34.58
CA LEU A 153 8.27 8.96 33.76
C LEU A 153 8.60 9.43 32.35
N GLY A 154 9.29 8.57 31.60
CA GLY A 154 9.38 8.75 30.15
C GLY A 154 7.95 8.79 29.56
N PRO A 155 7.72 9.54 28.47
CA PRO A 155 6.39 9.70 27.93
C PRO A 155 5.80 8.33 27.63
N VAL A 156 4.61 8.06 28.19
CA VAL A 156 3.83 6.85 27.96
C VAL A 156 3.67 6.70 26.45
N ARG A 157 4.49 5.83 25.85
CA ARG A 157 4.35 5.41 24.46
C ARG A 157 3.02 4.68 24.38
N THR A 158 2.00 5.32 23.85
CA THR A 158 0.69 4.72 23.60
C THR A 158 0.89 3.35 22.93
N ALA A 159 0.25 2.30 23.44
CA ALA A 159 0.41 0.91 23.00
C ALA A 159 0.32 0.73 21.47
N GLU A 160 -0.49 1.55 20.80
CA GLU A 160 -0.64 1.60 19.33
C GLU A 160 0.65 1.99 18.58
N THR A 161 1.51 2.82 19.19
CA THR A 161 2.82 3.22 18.62
C THR A 161 3.87 2.12 18.81
N GLN A 162 3.84 1.40 19.94
CA GLN A 162 4.70 0.23 20.14
C GLN A 162 4.31 -0.90 19.20
N HIS A 163 3.00 -1.16 19.05
CA HIS A 163 2.48 -2.24 18.22
C HIS A 163 2.77 -2.04 16.72
N SER A 164 2.87 -0.79 16.26
CA SER A 164 3.17 -0.48 14.85
C SER A 164 4.66 -0.49 14.52
N VAL A 165 5.53 -0.06 15.43
CA VAL A 165 6.98 -0.25 15.29
C VAL A 165 7.32 -1.74 15.32
N ALA A 166 6.74 -2.47 16.27
CA ALA A 166 6.89 -3.93 16.37
C ALA A 166 6.41 -4.65 15.11
N TYR A 167 5.31 -4.21 14.48
CA TYR A 167 4.82 -4.84 13.25
C TYR A 167 5.79 -4.66 12.07
N GLN A 168 6.42 -3.50 11.92
CA GLN A 168 7.32 -3.24 10.80
C GLN A 168 8.62 -4.03 10.91
N ASP A 169 9.19 -4.09 12.10
CA ASP A 169 10.38 -4.88 12.36
C ASP A 169 10.06 -6.38 12.21
N PHE A 170 8.88 -6.81 12.67
CA PHE A 170 8.37 -8.17 12.45
C PHE A 170 8.25 -8.51 10.96
N VAL A 171 7.73 -7.61 10.11
CA VAL A 171 7.62 -7.88 8.67
C VAL A 171 9.01 -8.03 8.03
N ALA A 172 9.98 -7.19 8.39
CA ALA A 172 11.36 -7.30 7.89
C ALA A 172 12.00 -8.63 8.31
N GLU A 173 11.92 -8.97 9.59
CA GLU A 173 12.46 -10.21 10.14
C GLU A 173 11.79 -11.44 9.53
N ARG A 174 10.46 -11.40 9.36
CA ARG A 174 9.68 -12.48 8.73
C ARG A 174 10.06 -12.69 7.27
N ILE A 175 10.28 -11.62 6.51
CA ILE A 175 10.75 -11.71 5.12
C ILE A 175 12.15 -12.34 5.07
N MET A 176 13.05 -11.97 5.97
CA MET A 176 14.40 -12.55 6.03
C MET A 176 14.38 -14.03 6.43
N LEU A 177 13.52 -14.41 7.37
CA LEU A 177 13.29 -15.80 7.73
C LEU A 177 12.77 -16.62 6.53
N LEU A 178 11.79 -16.09 5.79
CA LEU A 178 11.27 -16.74 4.59
C LEU A 178 12.31 -16.82 3.47
N ALA A 179 13.15 -15.79 3.30
CA ALA A 179 14.25 -15.81 2.34
C ALA A 179 15.26 -16.91 2.62
N GLY A 180 15.52 -17.22 3.90
CA GLY A 180 16.34 -18.35 4.32
C GLY A 180 15.69 -19.69 4.03
N LEU A 181 14.42 -19.86 4.44
CA LEU A 181 13.68 -21.13 4.32
C LEU A 181 13.35 -21.49 2.87
N GLN A 182 13.00 -20.51 2.04
CA GLN A 182 12.52 -20.71 0.66
C GLN A 182 13.60 -20.48 -0.40
N LYS A 183 14.86 -20.39 0.02
CA LYS A 183 15.99 -20.16 -0.88
C LYS A 183 16.07 -21.19 -1.99
N GLU A 184 15.88 -22.46 -1.68
CA GLU A 184 15.99 -23.56 -2.66
C GLU A 184 14.81 -23.58 -3.64
N ALA A 185 13.59 -23.43 -3.13
CA ALA A 185 12.36 -23.39 -3.93
C ALA A 185 12.41 -22.31 -5.03
N SER A 186 13.05 -21.17 -4.73
CA SER A 186 13.12 -20.05 -5.65
C SER A 186 14.24 -20.11 -6.71
N ARG A 187 15.18 -21.07 -6.63
CA ARG A 187 16.40 -21.09 -7.50
C ARG A 187 16.10 -21.21 -8.99
N HIS A 188 14.93 -21.71 -9.35
CA HIS A 188 14.52 -21.87 -10.75
C HIS A 188 14.17 -20.54 -11.43
N HIS A 189 14.04 -19.44 -10.68
CA HIS A 189 13.73 -18.12 -11.22
C HIS A 189 15.00 -17.26 -11.35
N PRO A 190 15.50 -16.98 -12.55
CA PRO A 190 16.85 -16.44 -12.74
C PRO A 190 17.00 -14.96 -12.37
N SER A 191 15.89 -14.20 -12.29
CA SER A 191 15.97 -12.75 -12.14
C SER A 191 14.70 -12.15 -11.54
N VAL A 192 14.83 -10.92 -11.05
CA VAL A 192 13.70 -10.15 -10.56
C VAL A 192 12.88 -9.64 -11.77
N VAL A 193 11.61 -10.02 -11.86
CA VAL A 193 10.72 -9.63 -12.97
C VAL A 193 9.86 -8.45 -12.56
N ARG A 194 9.69 -7.46 -13.46
CA ARG A 194 8.76 -6.34 -13.27
C ARG A 194 7.67 -6.41 -14.33
N ARG A 195 6.41 -6.42 -13.91
CA ARG A 195 5.23 -6.39 -14.76
C ARG A 195 4.50 -5.07 -14.56
N TRP A 196 4.07 -4.45 -15.65
CA TRP A 196 3.32 -3.19 -15.57
C TRP A 196 1.82 -3.46 -15.44
N ALA A 197 1.16 -2.61 -14.67
CA ALA A 197 -0.27 -2.65 -14.40
C ALA A 197 -1.04 -2.00 -15.56
N TYR A 198 -0.97 -2.58 -16.77
CA TYR A 198 -1.50 -1.93 -17.98
C TYR A 198 -2.99 -1.61 -17.88
N VAL A 199 -3.78 -2.46 -17.22
CA VAL A 199 -5.22 -2.26 -17.05
C VAL A 199 -5.49 -1.02 -16.20
N GLU A 200 -4.79 -0.89 -15.08
CA GLU A 200 -4.94 0.23 -14.15
C GLU A 200 -4.43 1.54 -14.74
N ILE A 201 -3.31 1.47 -15.47
CA ILE A 201 -2.76 2.62 -16.21
C ILE A 201 -3.76 3.06 -17.28
N ALA A 202 -4.29 2.14 -18.07
CA ALA A 202 -5.28 2.44 -19.11
C ALA A 202 -6.57 3.02 -18.53
N ALA A 203 -7.05 2.49 -17.40
CA ALA A 203 -8.22 3.03 -16.70
C ALA A 203 -7.98 4.46 -16.19
N LEU A 204 -6.83 4.72 -15.56
CA LEU A 204 -6.47 6.07 -15.10
C LEU A 204 -6.41 7.07 -16.25
N ILE A 205 -5.72 6.71 -17.34
CA ILE A 205 -5.60 7.56 -18.52
C ILE A 205 -6.98 7.79 -19.16
N GLY A 206 -7.78 6.73 -19.32
CA GLY A 206 -9.11 6.82 -19.92
C GLY A 206 -10.04 7.76 -19.15
N VAL A 207 -10.11 7.61 -17.82
CA VAL A 207 -10.94 8.48 -16.97
C VAL A 207 -10.41 9.92 -16.95
N ALA A 208 -9.09 10.12 -16.92
CA ALA A 208 -8.49 11.45 -16.97
C ALA A 208 -8.80 12.17 -18.30
N VAL A 209 -8.71 11.46 -19.43
CA VAL A 209 -9.08 12.01 -20.74
C VAL A 209 -10.56 12.35 -20.79
N ALA A 210 -11.43 11.45 -20.31
CA ALA A 210 -12.87 11.72 -20.24
C ALA A 210 -13.17 12.96 -19.38
N PHE A 211 -12.50 13.12 -18.24
CA PHE A 211 -12.62 14.30 -17.38
C PHE A 211 -12.28 15.59 -18.12
N VAL A 212 -11.15 15.61 -18.83
CA VAL A 212 -10.72 16.79 -19.60
C VAL A 212 -11.72 17.11 -20.71
N ILE A 213 -12.21 16.12 -21.44
CA ILE A 213 -13.20 16.32 -22.51
C ILE A 213 -14.48 16.95 -21.95
N VAL A 214 -15.02 16.38 -20.88
CA VAL A 214 -16.25 16.90 -20.26
C VAL A 214 -16.03 18.30 -19.68
N LEU A 215 -14.87 18.56 -19.07
CA LEU A 215 -14.51 19.89 -18.56
C LEU A 215 -14.48 20.94 -19.69
N VAL A 216 -13.89 20.60 -20.84
CA VAL A 216 -13.86 21.49 -22.00
C VAL A 216 -15.26 21.74 -22.55
N ILE A 217 -16.12 20.73 -22.59
CA ILE A 217 -17.52 20.87 -23.02
C ILE A 217 -18.30 21.74 -22.04
N ALA A 218 -18.10 21.57 -20.74
CA ALA A 218 -18.79 22.34 -19.71
C ALA A 218 -18.39 23.83 -19.67
N ASN A 219 -17.21 24.17 -20.19
CA ASN A 219 -16.69 25.53 -20.25
C ASN A 219 -16.93 26.23 -21.60
N ARG A 220 -17.70 25.62 -22.50
CA ARG A 220 -18.16 26.21 -23.75
C ARG A 220 -19.63 26.63 -23.63
#